data_AF-A0A3B0CC55-F1
#
_entry.id   AF-A0A3B0CC55-F1
#
_cell.length_a   1.000
_cell.length_b   1.000
_cell.length_c   1.000
_cell.angle_alpha   90.00
_cell.angle_beta   90.00
_cell.angle_gamma   90.00
#
_symmetry.space_group_name_H-M   'P 1'
#
loop_
_entity.id
_entity.type
_entity.pdbx_description
1 polymer ?
#
loop_
_entity_poly.entity_id
_entity_poly.type
_entity_poly.pdbx_seq_one_letter_code
_entity_poly.pdbx_strand_id
1 'polypeptide(L)'
;MIPEHIANRKGARSIKDLDSKVIEYLNAGIIETKNLMEWLAIDQLVLLKTVLRLTNKVDWYESFEEAVNNQKKLTSNSTTKIIGQTFAQLSDSTFVKTHLSNSQSDMVSCWGCWAESLFHDSLNGLLEAMKPHAA
;
A
#
# COMPACT_ATOMS: atom_id res chain seq x y z
N MET A 1 7.35 7.94 -18.08
CA MET A 1 8.15 9.02 -17.47
C MET A 1 7.21 9.87 -16.62
N ILE A 2 7.54 10.11 -15.34
CA ILE A 2 6.73 10.93 -14.45
C ILE A 2 7.02 12.41 -14.79
N PRO A 3 6.00 13.26 -15.02
CA PRO A 3 6.22 14.68 -15.30
C PRO A 3 6.92 15.40 -14.13
N GLU A 4 7.82 16.34 -14.43
CA GLU A 4 8.61 17.05 -13.40
C GLU A 4 7.75 17.76 -12.34
N HIS A 5 6.67 18.41 -12.76
CA HIS A 5 5.74 19.07 -11.84
C HIS A 5 5.01 18.11 -10.90
N ILE A 6 4.88 16.81 -11.27
CA ILE A 6 4.31 15.77 -10.42
C ILE A 6 5.37 15.23 -9.45
N ALA A 7 6.59 15.00 -9.93
CA ALA A 7 7.71 14.53 -9.11
C ALA A 7 8.08 15.55 -8.01
N ASN A 8 8.10 16.83 -8.35
CA ASN A 8 8.48 17.94 -7.45
C ASN A 8 7.28 18.64 -6.80
N ARG A 9 6.09 18.03 -6.83
CA ARG A 9 4.88 18.64 -6.29
C ARG A 9 4.97 18.86 -4.78
N LYS A 10 4.24 19.85 -4.27
CA LYS A 10 3.92 19.96 -2.85
C LYS A 10 2.62 19.21 -2.58
N GLY A 11 2.56 18.50 -1.46
CA GLY A 11 1.33 17.80 -1.06
C GLY A 11 0.15 18.78 -0.87
N ALA A 12 -1.04 18.35 -1.30
CA ALA A 12 -2.25 19.18 -1.26
C ALA A 12 -2.70 19.49 0.18
N ARG A 13 -3.30 20.67 0.38
CA ARG A 13 -3.83 21.07 1.71
C ARG A 13 -5.17 20.42 2.03
N SER A 14 -5.92 20.02 1.02
CA SER A 14 -7.17 19.28 1.14
C SER A 14 -7.33 18.28 -0.01
N ILE A 15 -8.22 17.29 0.14
CA ILE A 15 -8.51 16.33 -0.93
C ILE A 15 -9.02 17.03 -2.20
N LYS A 16 -9.75 18.15 -2.04
CA LYS A 16 -10.32 18.91 -3.17
C LYS A 16 -9.25 19.62 -4.01
N ASP A 17 -8.07 19.86 -3.42
CA ASP A 17 -6.96 20.55 -4.09
C ASP A 17 -5.99 19.56 -4.76
N LEU A 18 -6.28 18.25 -4.73
CA LEU A 18 -5.44 17.25 -5.37
C LEU A 18 -5.59 17.30 -6.89
N ASP A 19 -4.45 17.38 -7.56
CA ASP A 19 -4.41 17.19 -9.01
C ASP A 19 -4.83 15.76 -9.36
N SER A 20 -5.83 15.64 -10.24
CA SER A 20 -6.30 14.36 -10.78
C SER A 20 -5.19 13.45 -11.29
N LYS A 21 -4.14 14.01 -11.91
CA LYS A 21 -2.99 13.22 -12.38
C LYS A 21 -2.21 12.65 -11.22
N VAL A 22 -2.01 13.41 -10.15
CA VAL A 22 -1.33 12.91 -8.93
C VAL A 22 -2.09 11.71 -8.38
N ILE A 23 -3.42 11.76 -8.31
CA ILE A 23 -4.25 10.64 -7.86
C ILE A 23 -4.07 9.42 -8.78
N GLU A 24 -4.06 9.62 -10.11
CA GLU A 24 -3.81 8.55 -11.08
C GLU A 24 -2.45 7.87 -10.85
N TYR A 25 -1.38 8.65 -10.69
CA TYR A 25 -0.04 8.13 -10.42
C TYR A 25 0.07 7.42 -9.06
N LEU A 26 -0.60 7.93 -8.01
CA LEU A 26 -0.67 7.29 -6.70
C LEU A 26 -1.41 5.95 -6.75
N ASN A 27 -2.57 5.91 -7.41
CA ASN A 27 -3.37 4.70 -7.59
C ASN A 27 -2.69 3.67 -8.51
N ALA A 28 -1.77 4.11 -9.37
CA ALA A 28 -0.91 3.22 -10.15
C ALA A 28 0.34 2.75 -9.37
N GLY A 29 0.59 3.28 -8.18
CA GLY A 29 1.71 2.87 -7.32
C GLY A 29 3.09 3.29 -7.83
N ILE A 30 3.16 4.28 -8.71
CA ILE A 30 4.39 4.71 -9.41
C ILE A 30 4.95 6.04 -8.89
N ILE A 31 4.38 6.59 -7.81
CA ILE A 31 4.95 7.70 -7.03
C ILE A 31 4.63 7.50 -5.54
N GLU A 32 5.48 8.03 -4.65
CA GLU A 32 5.14 8.13 -3.22
C GLU A 32 4.16 9.27 -2.93
N THR A 33 3.47 9.20 -1.79
CA THR A 33 2.71 10.33 -1.23
C THR A 33 3.66 11.40 -0.69
N LYS A 34 3.26 12.67 -0.78
CA LYS A 34 3.96 13.81 -0.17
C LYS A 34 3.39 14.22 1.17
N ASN A 35 2.16 13.84 1.49
CA ASN A 35 1.52 14.13 2.76
C ASN A 35 0.31 13.22 3.04
N LEU A 36 -0.30 13.43 4.21
CA LEU A 36 -1.49 12.69 4.65
C LEU A 36 -2.69 12.87 3.70
N MET A 37 -2.87 14.03 3.06
CA MET A 37 -4.02 14.25 2.17
C MET A 37 -3.93 13.36 0.93
N GLU A 38 -2.75 13.21 0.36
CA GLU A 38 -2.48 12.27 -0.73
C GLU A 38 -2.68 10.82 -0.26
N TRP A 39 -2.13 10.46 0.90
CA TRP A 39 -2.26 9.12 1.48
C TRP A 39 -3.72 8.71 1.72
N LEU A 40 -4.55 9.64 2.18
CA LEU A 40 -5.99 9.43 2.38
C LEU A 40 -6.80 9.37 1.08
N ALA A 41 -6.25 9.89 -0.03
CA ALA A 41 -6.93 9.94 -1.31
C ALA A 41 -6.66 8.71 -2.21
N ILE A 42 -5.71 7.85 -1.82
CA ILE A 42 -5.42 6.63 -2.56
C ILE A 42 -6.62 5.69 -2.49
N ASP A 43 -7.07 5.26 -3.67
CA ASP A 43 -7.96 4.10 -3.79
C ASP A 43 -7.12 2.83 -3.67
N GLN A 44 -7.13 2.25 -2.47
CA GLN A 44 -6.30 1.10 -2.14
C GLN A 44 -6.66 -0.16 -2.95
N LEU A 45 -7.92 -0.33 -3.37
CA LEU A 45 -8.31 -1.48 -4.20
C LEU A 45 -7.84 -1.30 -5.65
N VAL A 46 -7.83 -0.07 -6.18
CA VAL A 46 -7.23 0.22 -7.49
C VAL A 46 -5.72 -0.02 -7.45
N LEU A 47 -5.03 0.49 -6.43
CA LEU A 47 -3.60 0.25 -6.24
C LEU A 47 -3.29 -1.25 -6.10
N LEU A 48 -4.10 -1.97 -5.33
CA LEU A 48 -3.95 -3.41 -5.13
C LEU A 48 -4.02 -4.17 -6.45
N LYS A 49 -4.97 -3.85 -7.35
CA LYS A 49 -5.04 -4.48 -8.69
C LYS A 49 -3.73 -4.34 -9.46
N THR A 50 -3.08 -3.19 -9.35
CA THR A 50 -1.78 -2.95 -9.98
C THR A 50 -0.70 -3.86 -9.37
N VAL A 51 -0.62 -3.93 -8.03
CA VAL A 51 0.34 -4.79 -7.32
C VAL A 51 0.12 -6.28 -7.64
N LEU A 52 -1.11 -6.75 -7.65
CA LEU A 52 -1.44 -8.14 -7.96
C LEU A 52 -1.11 -8.50 -9.41
N ARG A 53 -1.28 -7.57 -10.36
CA ARG A 53 -0.87 -7.78 -11.75
C ARG A 53 0.65 -7.91 -11.87
N LEU A 54 1.41 -7.05 -11.20
CA LEU A 54 2.88 -7.06 -11.24
C LEU A 54 3.48 -8.30 -10.57
N THR A 55 2.78 -8.89 -9.61
CA THR A 55 3.21 -10.10 -8.88
C THR A 55 2.61 -11.40 -9.45
N ASN A 56 1.83 -11.31 -10.53
CA ASN A 56 1.11 -12.43 -11.14
C ASN A 56 0.16 -13.16 -10.16
N LYS A 57 -0.54 -12.38 -9.32
CA LYS A 57 -1.50 -12.82 -8.27
C LYS A 57 -2.88 -12.21 -8.44
N VAL A 58 -3.31 -11.97 -9.68
CA VAL A 58 -4.60 -11.33 -9.98
C VAL A 58 -5.79 -12.13 -9.42
N ASP A 59 -5.64 -13.45 -9.33
CA ASP A 59 -6.59 -14.40 -8.73
C ASP A 59 -6.83 -14.16 -7.23
N TRP A 60 -5.93 -13.48 -6.52
CA TRP A 60 -6.13 -13.17 -5.10
C TRP A 60 -7.11 -12.02 -4.85
N TYR A 61 -7.42 -11.22 -5.88
CA TYR A 61 -8.16 -9.97 -5.72
C TYR A 61 -9.49 -10.13 -4.97
N GLU A 62 -10.23 -11.22 -5.24
CA GLU A 62 -11.52 -11.49 -4.60
C GLU A 62 -11.39 -11.61 -3.07
N SER A 63 -10.34 -12.26 -2.56
CA SER A 63 -10.09 -12.38 -1.12
C SER A 63 -9.84 -11.02 -0.45
N PHE A 64 -9.16 -10.10 -1.14
CA PHE A 64 -8.96 -8.75 -0.62
C PHE A 64 -10.23 -7.92 -0.68
N GLU A 65 -10.97 -7.98 -1.79
CA GLU A 65 -12.21 -7.22 -1.96
C GLU A 65 -13.25 -7.64 -0.92
N GLU A 66 -13.40 -8.95 -0.68
CA GLU A 66 -14.25 -9.47 0.39
C GLU A 66 -13.80 -8.96 1.78
N ALA A 67 -12.51 -9.09 2.10
CA ALA A 67 -11.98 -8.67 3.41
C ALA A 67 -12.18 -7.17 3.67
N VAL A 68 -11.99 -6.32 2.65
CA VAL A 68 -12.20 -4.87 2.74
C VAL A 68 -13.69 -4.52 2.86
N ASN A 69 -14.57 -5.17 2.10
CA ASN A 69 -16.00 -4.91 2.15
C ASN A 69 -16.67 -5.37 3.45
N ASN A 70 -16.09 -6.35 4.13
CA ASN A 70 -16.56 -6.85 5.43
C ASN A 70 -16.21 -5.92 6.62
N GLN A 71 -15.56 -4.78 6.37
CA GLN A 71 -15.22 -3.81 7.41
C GLN A 71 -16.45 -3.12 8.01
N LYS A 72 -16.57 -3.12 9.34
CA LYS A 72 -17.59 -2.32 10.05
C LYS A 72 -17.48 -0.82 9.77
N LYS A 73 -16.26 -0.33 9.54
CA LYS A 73 -15.97 1.06 9.19
C LYS A 73 -14.80 1.12 8.22
N LEU A 74 -15.07 1.61 7.02
CA LEU A 74 -14.06 1.83 6.00
C LEU A 74 -13.33 3.14 6.30
N THR A 75 -12.05 3.02 6.63
CA THR A 75 -11.12 4.14 6.78
C THR A 75 -9.82 3.75 6.09
N SER A 76 -9.08 4.70 5.54
CA SER A 76 -7.82 4.37 4.84
C SER A 76 -6.90 3.52 5.74
N ASN A 77 -6.74 3.86 7.02
CA ASN A 77 -5.90 3.08 7.94
C ASN A 77 -6.44 1.68 8.27
N SER A 78 -7.76 1.52 8.48
CA SER A 78 -8.31 0.17 8.69
C SER A 78 -8.18 -0.68 7.43
N THR A 79 -8.37 -0.12 6.24
CA THR A 79 -8.18 -0.79 4.95
C THR A 79 -6.73 -1.17 4.73
N THR A 80 -5.76 -0.30 5.02
CA THR A 80 -4.32 -0.61 4.95
C THR A 80 -3.96 -1.81 5.81
N LYS A 81 -4.48 -1.84 7.05
CA LYS A 81 -4.28 -2.98 7.94
C LYS A 81 -4.85 -4.26 7.34
N ILE A 82 -6.10 -4.25 6.89
CA ILE A 82 -6.74 -5.46 6.36
C ILE A 82 -6.03 -5.98 5.13
N ILE A 83 -5.66 -5.11 4.18
CA ILE A 83 -4.91 -5.53 3.00
C ILE A 83 -3.57 -6.18 3.41
N GLY A 84 -2.83 -5.57 4.33
CA GLY A 84 -1.59 -6.19 4.84
C GLY A 84 -1.82 -7.56 5.50
N GLN A 85 -2.88 -7.70 6.30
CA GLN A 85 -3.22 -8.98 6.92
C GLN A 85 -3.64 -10.04 5.90
N THR A 86 -4.40 -9.66 4.87
CA THR A 86 -4.78 -10.56 3.78
C THR A 86 -3.57 -10.99 2.96
N PHE A 87 -2.59 -10.10 2.71
CA PHE A 87 -1.32 -10.50 2.14
C PHE A 87 -0.62 -11.56 3.01
N ALA A 88 -0.57 -11.39 4.33
CA ALA A 88 0.03 -12.39 5.20
C ALA A 88 -0.70 -13.74 5.20
N GLN A 89 -2.02 -13.75 5.02
CA GLN A 89 -2.80 -14.99 4.93
C GLN A 89 -2.57 -15.75 3.62
N LEU A 90 -2.32 -15.03 2.52
CA LEU A 90 -2.19 -15.61 1.19
C LEU A 90 -0.74 -15.85 0.76
N SER A 91 0.24 -15.40 1.56
CA SER A 91 1.65 -15.42 1.22
C SER A 91 2.55 -15.67 2.43
N ASP A 92 3.84 -15.37 2.29
CA ASP A 92 4.86 -15.51 3.33
C ASP A 92 5.79 -14.28 3.35
N SER A 93 6.71 -14.25 4.33
CA SER A 93 7.67 -13.15 4.48
C SER A 93 8.59 -13.00 3.26
N THR A 94 8.86 -14.09 2.51
CA THR A 94 9.68 -14.00 1.30
C THR A 94 8.93 -13.20 0.23
N PHE A 95 7.66 -13.50 0.00
CA PHE A 95 6.81 -12.77 -0.94
C PHE A 95 6.74 -11.29 -0.57
N VAL A 96 6.46 -10.98 0.69
CA VAL A 96 6.33 -9.60 1.18
C VAL A 96 7.63 -8.82 1.00
N LYS A 97 8.77 -9.41 1.38
CA LYS A 97 10.08 -8.79 1.21
C LYS A 97 10.44 -8.53 -0.25
N THR A 98 10.12 -9.48 -1.13
CA THR A 98 10.43 -9.37 -2.56
C THR A 98 9.56 -8.33 -3.24
N HIS A 99 8.26 -8.28 -2.92
CA HIS A 99 7.29 -7.55 -3.74
C HIS A 99 6.73 -6.29 -3.10
N LEU A 100 6.72 -6.17 -1.77
CA LEU A 100 6.10 -5.02 -1.08
C LEU A 100 7.13 -4.05 -0.48
N SER A 101 8.29 -4.53 -0.03
CA SER A 101 9.31 -3.67 0.62
C SER A 101 9.99 -2.68 -0.32
N ASN A 102 10.14 -3.01 -1.60
CA ASN A 102 10.85 -2.17 -2.58
C ASN A 102 9.90 -1.33 -3.46
N SER A 103 8.65 -1.19 -3.04
CA SER A 103 7.65 -0.42 -3.78
C SER A 103 7.95 1.09 -3.68
N GLN A 104 7.75 1.81 -4.78
CA GLN A 104 7.79 3.27 -4.77
C GLN A 104 6.59 3.87 -4.00
N SER A 105 5.48 3.15 -3.93
CA SER A 105 4.32 3.57 -3.14
C SER A 105 4.52 3.21 -1.67
N ASP A 106 4.52 4.24 -0.82
CA ASP A 106 4.54 4.13 0.64
C ASP A 106 3.32 3.36 1.20
N MET A 107 2.17 3.42 0.52
CA MET A 107 0.99 2.62 0.86
C MET A 107 1.26 1.11 0.79
N VAL A 108 1.94 0.67 -0.27
CA VAL A 108 2.33 -0.74 -0.46
C VAL A 108 3.35 -1.15 0.60
N SER A 109 4.29 -0.26 0.94
CA SER A 109 5.23 -0.49 2.05
C SER A 109 4.50 -0.65 3.38
N CYS A 110 3.45 0.15 3.65
CA CYS A 110 2.61 -0.01 4.84
C CYS A 110 1.85 -1.35 4.86
N TRP A 111 1.36 -1.86 3.73
CA TRP A 111 0.75 -3.19 3.67
C TRP A 111 1.77 -4.27 4.02
N GLY A 112 2.98 -4.18 3.48
CA GLY A 112 4.06 -5.11 3.80
C GLY A 112 4.44 -5.08 5.28
N CYS A 113 4.52 -3.89 5.88
CA CYS A 113 4.75 -3.75 7.33
C CYS A 113 3.67 -4.46 8.16
N TRP A 114 2.39 -4.29 7.81
CA TRP A 114 1.29 -5.05 8.45
C TRP A 114 1.40 -6.55 8.22
N ALA A 115 1.82 -6.99 7.03
CA ALA A 115 1.97 -8.40 6.72
C ALA A 115 3.10 -9.03 7.56
N GLU A 116 4.27 -8.39 7.63
CA GLU A 116 5.40 -8.84 8.46
C GLU A 116 5.01 -8.94 9.95
N SER A 117 4.11 -8.09 10.45
CA SER A 117 3.61 -8.19 11.83
C SER A 117 2.93 -9.52 12.18
N LEU A 118 2.54 -10.31 11.18
CA LEU A 118 1.93 -11.63 11.35
C LEU A 118 2.89 -12.81 11.10
N PHE A 119 4.13 -12.54 10.68
CA PHE A 119 5.13 -13.58 10.44
C PHE A 119 6.16 -13.72 11.56
N HIS A 120 6.25 -12.74 12.46
CA HIS A 120 7.29 -12.69 13.50
C HIS A 120 6.70 -12.60 14.90
N ASP A 121 7.07 -13.55 15.76
CA ASP A 121 6.61 -13.61 17.16
C ASP A 121 7.52 -12.85 18.14
N SER A 122 8.70 -12.40 17.69
CA SER A 122 9.65 -11.65 18.52
C SER A 122 9.76 -10.21 18.08
N LEU A 123 9.86 -9.30 19.06
CA LEU A 123 10.04 -7.86 18.78
C LEU A 123 11.27 -7.60 17.91
N ASN A 124 12.40 -8.25 18.20
CA ASN A 124 13.63 -8.05 17.43
C ASN A 124 13.49 -8.55 15.99
N GLY A 125 12.93 -9.75 15.79
CA GLY A 125 12.67 -10.26 14.44
C GLY A 125 11.74 -9.36 13.65
N LEU A 126 10.67 -8.88 14.30
CA LEU A 126 9.73 -7.95 13.70
C LEU A 126 10.39 -6.62 13.29
N LEU A 127 11.18 -6.02 14.18
CA LEU A 127 11.88 -4.77 13.89
C LEU A 127 12.84 -4.92 12.71
N GLU A 128 13.61 -6.01 12.65
CA GLU A 128 14.50 -6.29 11.52
C GLU A 128 13.73 -6.48 10.21
N ALA A 129 12.60 -7.18 10.25
CA ALA A 129 11.75 -7.41 9.07
C ALA A 129 11.02 -6.15 8.58
N MET A 130 10.67 -5.22 9.48
CA MET A 130 9.99 -3.98 9.13
C MET A 130 10.92 -2.88 8.63
N LYS A 131 12.23 -2.92 8.92
CA LYS A 131 13.21 -1.91 8.46
C LYS A 131 13.11 -1.57 6.96
N PRO A 132 12.99 -2.54 6.04
CA PRO A 132 12.88 -2.24 4.61
C PRO A 132 11.62 -1.46 4.22
N HIS A 133 10.59 -1.45 5.07
CA HIS A 133 9.34 -0.74 4.84
C HIS A 133 9.34 0.68 5.42
N ALA A 134 10.35 1.01 6.24
CA ALA A 134 10.54 2.34 6.79
C ALA A 134 11.47 3.14 5.85
N ALA A 135 10.88 4.04 5.09
CA ALA A 135 11.60 5.04 4.30
C ALA A 135 12.13 6.17 5.19
#